data_AF-A0AAW5K7B8-F1
#
_entry.id   AF-A0AAW5K7B8-F1
#
_cell.length_a   1.000
_cell.length_b   1.000
_cell.length_c   1.000
_cell.angle_alpha   90.00
_cell.angle_beta   90.00
_cell.angle_gamma   90.00
#
_symmetry.space_group_name_H-M   'P 1'
#
loop_
_entity.id
_entity.type
_entity.pdbx_description
1 polymer ?
#
loop_
_entity_poly.entity_id
_entity_poly.type
_entity_poly.pdbx_seq_one_letter_code
_entity_poly.pdbx_strand_id
1 'polypeptide(L)'
;KDGFTECLKEDEEDSYRFKVLEHTQVVVCPDEDGSRNKIYLTDSLIISYSSKRAEKDAKDRGRLIKKAEKLVGNPSMFKAELKKGGKSFVAADIDGNSLKLDAAKIAEQSLYDGYYGILSSDPEISPEEAVSIHHGLWKIEESFRIMKSGLRSRPCFVWTPEHIKGHFVICYLALVLQR
;
A
#
# COMPACT_ATOMS: atom_id res chain seq x y z
N LYS A 1 -20.42 -16.01 -16.03
CA LYS A 1 -19.91 -16.84 -14.91
C LYS A 1 -18.62 -16.16 -14.45
N ASP A 2 -18.67 -15.31 -13.42
CA ASP A 2 -17.66 -14.27 -13.18
C ASP A 2 -16.30 -14.74 -12.63
N GLY A 3 -16.09 -16.04 -12.43
CA GLY A 3 -14.75 -16.59 -12.17
C GLY A 3 -14.09 -16.09 -10.88
N PHE A 4 -14.88 -15.61 -9.91
CA PHE A 4 -14.41 -15.29 -8.56
C PHE A 4 -14.59 -16.52 -7.67
N THR A 5 -13.60 -16.77 -6.82
CA THR A 5 -13.68 -17.75 -5.75
C THR A 5 -14.03 -17.03 -4.46
N GLU A 6 -15.07 -17.50 -3.77
CA GLU A 6 -15.49 -16.95 -2.49
C GLU A 6 -14.73 -17.66 -1.36
N CYS A 7 -14.04 -16.90 -0.50
CA CYS A 7 -13.52 -17.41 0.76
C CYS A 7 -14.38 -16.89 1.90
N LEU A 8 -15.04 -17.81 2.59
CA LEU A 8 -15.68 -17.55 3.87
C LEU A 8 -14.66 -17.94 4.95
N LYS A 9 -14.20 -16.98 5.76
CA LYS A 9 -13.49 -17.29 7.01
C LYS A 9 -14.53 -17.57 8.10
N GLU A 10 -14.18 -18.45 9.05
CA GLU A 10 -15.05 -18.88 10.16
C GLU A 10 -15.54 -17.72 11.05
N ASP A 11 -14.88 -16.56 11.01
CA ASP A 11 -15.42 -15.30 11.51
C ASP A 11 -16.31 -14.67 10.42
N GLU A 12 -17.64 -14.81 10.55
CA GLU A 12 -18.68 -14.37 9.58
C GLU A 12 -18.56 -12.89 9.12
N GLU A 13 -17.72 -12.08 9.78
CA GLU A 13 -17.59 -10.65 9.56
C GLU A 13 -16.60 -10.22 8.45
N ASP A 14 -15.69 -11.09 8.00
CA ASP A 14 -14.63 -10.74 7.02
C ASP A 14 -14.64 -11.63 5.76
N SER A 15 -15.83 -11.81 5.15
CA SER A 15 -15.91 -12.46 3.84
C SER A 15 -15.19 -11.63 2.77
N TYR A 16 -14.30 -12.25 2.00
CA TYR A 16 -13.67 -11.62 0.83
C TYR A 16 -13.74 -12.58 -0.36
N ARG A 17 -13.73 -12.00 -1.56
CA ARG A 17 -13.70 -12.74 -2.82
C ARG A 17 -12.38 -12.48 -3.50
N PHE A 18 -11.81 -13.47 -4.17
CA PHE A 18 -10.58 -13.26 -4.91
C PHE A 18 -10.63 -13.89 -6.30
N LYS A 19 -9.77 -13.40 -7.17
CA LYS A 19 -9.56 -13.90 -8.52
C LYS A 19 -8.07 -13.91 -8.82
N VAL A 20 -7.60 -15.01 -9.40
CA VAL A 20 -6.20 -15.15 -9.82
C VAL A 20 -6.13 -14.87 -11.32
N LEU A 21 -5.15 -14.08 -11.71
CA LEU A 21 -4.80 -13.75 -13.08
C LEU A 21 -3.32 -14.05 -13.29
N GLU A 22 -2.96 -14.57 -14.44
CA GLU A 22 -1.57 -14.67 -14.84
C GLU A 22 -1.09 -13.30 -15.31
N HIS A 23 0.07 -12.88 -14.82
CA HIS A 23 0.70 -11.62 -15.21
C HIS A 23 2.13 -11.87 -15.67
N THR A 24 2.42 -11.52 -16.92
CA THR A 24 3.79 -11.62 -17.45
C THR A 24 4.46 -10.26 -17.37
N GLN A 25 5.53 -10.17 -16.58
CA GLN A 25 6.40 -9.00 -16.55
C GLN A 25 7.62 -9.22 -17.46
N VAL A 26 8.02 -8.17 -18.17
CA VAL A 26 9.22 -8.18 -19.03
C VAL A 26 10.30 -7.35 -18.36
N VAL A 27 11.37 -8.00 -17.94
CA VAL A 27 12.52 -7.36 -17.32
C VAL A 27 13.66 -7.33 -18.33
N VAL A 28 14.26 -6.16 -18.53
CA VAL A 28 15.42 -5.99 -19.42
C VAL A 28 16.65 -5.92 -18.55
N CYS A 29 17.49 -6.95 -18.61
CA CYS A 29 18.74 -7.02 -17.85
C CYS A 29 19.93 -6.80 -18.81
N PRO A 30 20.91 -5.97 -18.42
CA PRO A 30 22.20 -5.94 -19.10
C PRO A 30 22.98 -7.22 -18.77
N ASP A 31 23.53 -7.90 -19.79
CA ASP A 31 24.50 -8.99 -19.59
C ASP A 31 25.91 -8.45 -19.30
N GLU A 32 26.81 -9.34 -18.92
CA GLU A 32 28.24 -9.04 -18.69
C GLU A 32 28.92 -8.42 -19.93
N ASP A 33 28.45 -8.76 -21.14
CA ASP A 33 28.95 -8.21 -22.42
C ASP A 33 28.30 -6.88 -22.84
N GLY A 34 27.39 -6.32 -22.02
CA GLY A 34 26.68 -5.08 -22.34
C GLY A 34 25.51 -5.23 -23.33
N SER A 35 25.21 -6.44 -23.79
CA SER A 35 23.96 -6.77 -24.49
C SER A 35 22.76 -6.65 -23.54
N ARG A 36 21.58 -6.32 -24.09
CA ARG A 36 20.33 -6.23 -23.32
C ARG A 36 19.46 -7.44 -23.63
N ASN A 37 19.39 -8.37 -22.69
CA ASN A 37 18.50 -9.53 -22.79
C ASN A 37 17.14 -9.23 -22.15
N LYS A 38 16.08 -9.72 -22.80
CA LYS A 38 14.70 -9.64 -22.29
C LYS A 38 14.37 -10.94 -21.56
N ILE A 39 14.07 -10.85 -20.28
CA ILE A 39 13.63 -11.96 -19.43
C ILE A 39 12.13 -11.80 -19.20
N TYR A 40 11.38 -12.86 -19.43
CA TYR A 40 9.93 -12.92 -19.17
C TYR A 40 9.73 -13.67 -17.86
N LEU A 41 9.16 -13.00 -16.86
CA LEU A 41 8.78 -13.64 -15.60
C LEU A 41 7.25 -13.76 -15.57
N THR A 42 6.78 -14.96 -15.25
CA THR A 42 5.35 -15.23 -15.12
C THR A 42 5.01 -15.21 -13.64
N ASP A 43 4.23 -14.21 -13.25
CA ASP A 43 3.80 -13.99 -11.87
C ASP A 43 2.31 -14.27 -11.74
N SER A 44 1.90 -14.62 -10.53
CA SER A 44 0.49 -14.76 -10.17
C SER A 44 -0.02 -13.44 -9.58
N LEU A 45 -1.02 -12.83 -10.23
CA LEU A 45 -1.73 -11.66 -9.75
C LEU A 45 -3.03 -12.08 -9.06
N ILE A 46 -3.08 -11.93 -7.74
CA ILE A 46 -4.23 -12.26 -6.91
C ILE A 46 -4.98 -10.96 -6.60
N ILE A 47 -6.19 -10.82 -7.12
CA ILE A 47 -7.05 -9.66 -6.87
C ILE A 47 -8.12 -10.08 -5.88
N SER A 48 -8.14 -9.43 -4.72
CA SER A 48 -9.16 -9.61 -3.68
C SER A 48 -10.12 -8.41 -3.63
N TYR A 49 -11.37 -8.65 -3.27
CA TYR A 49 -12.38 -7.65 -3.00
C TYR A 49 -12.98 -7.84 -1.60
N SER A 50 -13.10 -6.75 -0.85
CA SER A 50 -13.75 -6.72 0.47
C SER A 50 -14.63 -5.49 0.63
N SER A 51 -15.86 -5.68 1.13
CA SER A 51 -16.82 -4.60 1.42
C SER A 51 -16.31 -3.63 2.48
N LYS A 52 -15.75 -4.15 3.59
CA LYS A 52 -15.13 -3.33 4.65
C LYS A 52 -14.02 -2.45 4.11
N ARG A 53 -13.20 -2.98 3.19
CA ARG A 53 -12.16 -2.20 2.53
C ARG A 53 -12.77 -1.15 1.59
N ALA A 54 -13.82 -1.47 0.83
CA ALA A 54 -14.50 -0.49 -0.01
C ALA A 54 -15.01 0.71 0.79
N GLU A 55 -15.60 0.49 1.97
CA GLU A 55 -16.04 1.57 2.85
C GLU A 55 -14.88 2.43 3.36
N LYS A 56 -13.75 1.80 3.72
CA LYS A 56 -12.55 2.50 4.18
C LYS A 56 -11.95 3.33 3.05
N ASP A 57 -11.79 2.75 1.87
CA ASP A 57 -11.21 3.40 0.70
C ASP A 57 -12.10 4.57 0.25
N ALA A 58 -13.42 4.41 0.28
CA ALA A 58 -14.37 5.50 0.02
C ALA A 58 -14.23 6.65 1.04
N LYS A 59 -14.08 6.34 2.33
CA LYS A 59 -13.83 7.35 3.38
C LYS A 59 -12.50 8.07 3.16
N ASP A 60 -11.43 7.35 2.82
CA ASP A 60 -10.10 7.92 2.58
C ASP A 60 -10.07 8.76 1.30
N ARG A 61 -10.73 8.32 0.21
CA ARG A 61 -10.96 9.15 -0.98
C ARG A 61 -11.74 10.41 -0.62
N GLY A 62 -12.82 10.29 0.15
CA GLY A 62 -13.60 11.45 0.60
C GLY A 62 -12.75 12.49 1.36
N ARG A 63 -11.78 12.04 2.18
CA ARG A 63 -10.82 12.94 2.85
C ARG A 63 -9.89 13.64 1.84
N LEU A 64 -9.46 12.96 0.79
CA LEU A 64 -8.62 13.53 -0.26
C LEU A 64 -9.40 14.53 -1.13
N ILE A 65 -10.66 14.24 -1.47
CA ILE A 65 -11.55 15.15 -2.21
C ILE A 65 -11.74 16.45 -1.42
N LYS A 66 -12.06 16.37 -0.12
CA LYS A 66 -12.18 17.55 0.75
C LYS A 66 -10.90 18.39 0.81
N LYS A 67 -9.73 17.75 0.71
CA LYS A 67 -8.45 18.47 0.62
C LYS A 67 -8.32 19.16 -0.74
N ALA A 68 -8.66 18.46 -1.82
CA ALA A 68 -8.64 19.00 -3.18
C ALA A 68 -9.59 20.20 -3.33
N GLU A 69 -10.81 20.14 -2.77
CA GLU A 69 -11.77 21.27 -2.71
C GLU A 69 -11.15 22.50 -2.04
N LYS A 70 -10.49 22.32 -0.90
CA LYS A 70 -9.80 23.41 -0.19
C LYS A 70 -8.67 24.03 -1.01
N LEU A 71 -7.97 23.23 -1.81
CA LEU A 71 -6.89 23.70 -2.70
C LEU A 71 -7.44 24.49 -3.89
N VAL A 72 -8.56 24.05 -4.46
CA VAL A 72 -9.27 24.78 -5.52
C VAL A 72 -9.76 26.13 -5.01
N GLY A 73 -10.32 26.17 -3.80
CA GLY A 73 -10.79 27.42 -3.18
C GLY A 73 -9.68 28.40 -2.78
N ASN A 74 -8.43 27.96 -2.64
CA ASN A 74 -7.28 28.79 -2.27
C ASN A 74 -6.05 28.52 -3.17
N PRO A 75 -6.00 29.12 -4.37
CA PRO A 75 -4.92 28.89 -5.34
C PRO A 75 -3.51 29.22 -4.80
N SER A 76 -3.39 30.14 -3.85
CA SER A 76 -2.12 30.52 -3.20
C SER A 76 -1.48 29.37 -2.42
N MET A 77 -2.27 28.42 -1.90
CA MET A 77 -1.79 27.25 -1.14
C MET A 77 -1.30 26.13 -2.07
N PHE A 78 -1.62 26.20 -3.36
CA PHE A 78 -1.32 25.14 -4.33
C PHE A 78 0.18 24.85 -4.47
N LYS A 79 1.03 25.89 -4.36
CA LYS A 79 2.50 25.75 -4.42
C LYS A 79 3.11 25.13 -3.15
N ALA A 80 2.52 25.39 -1.98
CA ALA A 80 3.00 24.86 -0.69
C ALA A 80 2.54 23.40 -0.44
N GLU A 81 1.34 23.05 -0.92
CA GLU A 81 0.75 21.71 -0.74
C GLU A 81 1.22 20.68 -1.80
N LEU A 82 2.15 21.07 -2.70
CA LEU A 82 2.79 20.23 -3.74
C LEU A 82 3.16 18.82 -3.26
N LYS A 83 3.54 18.70 -1.98
CA LYS A 83 4.13 17.50 -1.39
C LYS A 83 3.12 16.57 -0.67
N LYS A 84 1.83 16.94 -0.54
CA LYS A 84 0.89 16.24 0.37
C LYS A 84 -0.32 15.56 -0.30
N GLY A 85 -0.13 14.96 -1.49
CA GLY A 85 -1.08 14.00 -2.10
C GLY A 85 -2.46 14.53 -2.54
N GLY A 86 -2.91 15.70 -2.09
CA GLY A 86 -4.18 16.31 -2.48
C GLY A 86 -4.26 16.78 -3.93
N LYS A 87 -3.15 16.72 -4.68
CA LYS A 87 -3.08 17.12 -6.08
C LYS A 87 -3.65 16.10 -7.05
N SER A 88 -3.76 14.83 -6.65
CA SER A 88 -4.17 13.76 -7.57
C SER A 88 -5.54 14.00 -8.22
N PHE A 89 -6.42 14.75 -7.55
CA PHE A 89 -7.78 15.07 -7.99
C PHE A 89 -7.98 16.53 -8.45
N VAL A 90 -6.92 17.32 -8.55
CA VAL A 90 -7.00 18.71 -9.01
C VAL A 90 -6.48 18.79 -10.44
N ALA A 91 -7.34 19.20 -11.36
CA ALA A 91 -6.97 19.58 -12.72
C ALA A 91 -6.69 21.10 -12.75
N ALA A 92 -5.60 21.50 -13.40
CA ALA A 92 -5.37 22.90 -13.75
C ALA A 92 -5.88 23.13 -15.18
N ASP A 93 -6.64 24.21 -15.40
CA ASP A 93 -6.97 24.64 -16.76
C ASP A 93 -5.70 25.08 -17.52
N ILE A 94 -5.81 25.10 -18.85
CA ILE A 94 -4.74 25.36 -19.81
C ILE A 94 -4.05 26.73 -19.57
N ASP A 95 -4.79 27.71 -19.03
CA ASP A 95 -4.27 29.04 -18.68
C ASP A 95 -3.53 29.11 -17.33
N GLY A 96 -3.43 27.98 -16.60
CA GLY A 96 -2.69 27.87 -15.33
C GLY A 96 -3.27 28.65 -14.15
N ASN A 97 -4.39 29.36 -14.34
CA ASN A 97 -4.96 30.30 -13.37
C ASN A 97 -6.22 29.78 -12.65
N SER A 98 -6.97 28.84 -13.25
CA SER A 98 -8.10 28.18 -12.60
C SER A 98 -7.77 26.72 -12.27
N LEU A 99 -7.87 26.39 -10.98
CA LEU A 99 -7.83 25.03 -10.48
C LEU A 99 -9.27 24.52 -10.42
N LYS A 100 -9.52 23.32 -10.93
CA LYS A 100 -10.82 22.63 -10.85
C LYS A 100 -10.62 21.22 -10.34
N LEU A 101 -11.69 20.63 -9.81
CA LEU A 101 -11.68 19.21 -9.47
C LEU A 101 -11.82 18.35 -10.72
N ASP A 102 -11.01 17.30 -10.80
CA ASP A 102 -11.06 16.30 -11.85
C ASP A 102 -12.10 15.22 -11.48
N ALA A 103 -13.36 15.47 -11.85
CA ALA A 103 -14.45 14.55 -11.57
C ALA A 103 -14.28 13.20 -12.27
N ALA A 104 -13.61 13.16 -13.42
CA ALA A 104 -13.33 11.93 -14.15
C ALA A 104 -12.38 11.02 -13.35
N LYS A 105 -11.30 11.58 -12.80
CA LYS A 105 -10.38 10.82 -11.93
C LYS A 105 -11.03 10.34 -10.63
N ILE A 106 -11.93 11.14 -10.06
CA ILE A 106 -12.69 10.74 -8.87
C ILE A 106 -13.57 9.54 -9.18
N ALA A 107 -14.29 9.58 -10.31
CA ALA A 107 -15.14 8.48 -10.76
C ALA A 107 -14.31 7.23 -11.06
N GLU A 108 -13.18 7.37 -11.76
CA GLU A 108 -12.27 6.26 -12.05
C GLU A 108 -11.76 5.60 -10.77
N GLN A 109 -11.29 6.38 -9.80
CA GLN A 109 -10.82 5.82 -8.53
C GLN A 109 -11.94 5.17 -7.69
N SER A 110 -13.18 5.63 -7.83
CA SER A 110 -14.30 5.00 -7.12
C SER A 110 -14.60 3.57 -7.59
N LEU A 111 -14.22 3.22 -8.82
CA LEU A 111 -14.40 1.86 -9.34
C LEU A 111 -13.45 0.85 -8.68
N TYR A 112 -12.32 1.32 -8.16
CA TYR A 112 -11.29 0.47 -7.57
C TYR A 112 -11.44 0.31 -6.05
N ASP A 113 -12.46 0.90 -5.43
CA ASP A 113 -12.70 0.77 -4.00
C ASP A 113 -12.92 -0.68 -3.59
N GLY A 114 -12.22 -1.12 -2.54
CA GLY A 114 -12.37 -2.47 -2.02
C GLY A 114 -11.51 -3.51 -2.73
N TYR A 115 -10.95 -3.19 -3.90
CA TYR A 115 -10.02 -4.06 -4.60
C TYR A 115 -8.61 -3.96 -4.04
N TYR A 116 -7.95 -5.09 -3.88
CA TYR A 116 -6.56 -5.17 -3.47
C TYR A 116 -5.84 -6.25 -4.28
N GLY A 117 -4.81 -5.84 -5.02
CA GLY A 117 -3.98 -6.72 -5.83
C GLY A 117 -2.69 -7.10 -5.11
N ILE A 118 -2.39 -8.40 -5.10
CA ILE A 118 -1.14 -8.99 -4.64
C ILE A 118 -0.47 -9.61 -5.86
N LEU A 119 0.74 -9.18 -6.17
CA LEU A 119 1.57 -9.80 -7.18
C LEU A 119 2.58 -10.72 -6.48
N SER A 120 2.55 -12.01 -6.80
CA SER A 120 3.49 -13.00 -6.28
C SER A 120 4.26 -13.63 -7.42
N SER A 121 5.59 -13.60 -7.32
CA SER A 121 6.49 -14.37 -8.19
C SER A 121 6.64 -15.81 -7.74
N ASP A 122 6.18 -16.14 -6.54
CA ASP A 122 6.24 -17.50 -5.98
C ASP A 122 5.09 -18.35 -6.54
N PRO A 123 5.39 -19.44 -7.28
CA PRO A 123 4.38 -20.31 -7.88
C PRO A 123 3.76 -21.30 -6.89
N GLU A 124 4.36 -21.51 -5.71
CA GLU A 124 3.89 -22.50 -4.72
C GLU A 124 2.88 -21.91 -3.72
N ILE A 125 2.87 -20.58 -3.58
CA ILE A 125 1.98 -19.89 -2.64
C ILE A 125 0.53 -19.96 -3.15
N SER A 126 -0.35 -20.54 -2.32
CA SER A 126 -1.78 -20.50 -2.61
C SER A 126 -2.35 -19.08 -2.47
N PRO A 127 -3.40 -18.70 -3.22
CA PRO A 127 -4.02 -17.39 -3.11
C PRO A 127 -4.53 -17.05 -1.70
N GLU A 128 -5.00 -18.07 -0.97
CA GLU A 128 -5.48 -17.94 0.41
C GLU A 128 -4.34 -17.61 1.38
N GLU A 129 -3.20 -18.29 1.23
CA GLU A 129 -1.99 -18.02 2.00
C GLU A 129 -1.42 -16.64 1.70
N ALA A 130 -1.35 -16.25 0.41
CA ALA A 130 -0.91 -14.92 0.01
C ALA A 130 -1.76 -13.83 0.69
N VAL A 131 -3.09 -13.94 0.60
CA VAL A 131 -4.00 -12.99 1.26
C VAL A 131 -3.78 -13.02 2.78
N SER A 132 -3.64 -14.18 3.40
CA SER A 132 -3.39 -14.33 4.85
C SER A 132 -2.08 -13.66 5.30
N ILE A 133 -0.98 -13.87 4.56
CA ILE A 133 0.33 -13.25 4.83
C ILE A 133 0.21 -11.73 4.76
N HIS A 134 -0.45 -11.21 3.70
CA HIS A 134 -0.67 -9.78 3.54
C HIS A 134 -1.59 -9.19 4.62
N HIS A 135 -2.62 -9.92 5.06
CA HIS A 135 -3.40 -9.57 6.23
C HIS A 135 -2.55 -9.55 7.51
N GLY A 136 -1.47 -10.34 7.60
CA GLY A 136 -0.54 -10.33 8.72
C GLY A 136 0.40 -9.13 8.79
N LEU A 137 0.53 -8.33 7.72
CA LEU A 137 1.51 -7.22 7.66
C LEU A 137 1.31 -6.16 8.76
N TRP A 138 0.08 -5.93 9.22
CA TRP A 138 -0.16 -4.99 10.33
C TRP A 138 0.52 -5.43 11.63
N LYS A 139 0.77 -6.75 11.82
CA LYS A 139 1.51 -7.28 12.98
C LYS A 139 2.95 -6.74 12.99
N ILE A 140 3.54 -6.52 11.82
CA ILE A 140 4.88 -5.91 11.70
C ILE A 140 4.84 -4.45 12.14
N GLU A 141 3.84 -3.68 11.69
CA GLU A 141 3.67 -2.29 12.11
C GLU A 141 3.45 -2.18 13.63
N GLU A 142 2.62 -3.04 14.20
CA GLU A 142 2.42 -3.15 15.64
C GLU A 142 3.73 -3.47 16.38
N SER A 143 4.51 -4.42 15.88
CA SER A 143 5.83 -4.75 16.41
C SER A 143 6.74 -3.52 16.48
N PHE A 144 6.77 -2.74 15.40
CA PHE A 144 7.54 -1.50 15.37
C PHE A 144 6.99 -0.44 16.32
N ARG A 145 5.66 -0.37 16.49
CA ARG A 145 5.03 0.54 17.44
C ARG A 145 5.46 0.19 18.87
N ILE A 146 5.31 -1.06 19.29
CA ILE A 146 5.74 -1.55 20.61
C ILE A 146 7.23 -1.31 20.84
N MET A 147 8.06 -1.63 19.84
CA MET A 147 9.50 -1.44 19.95
C MET A 147 9.88 0.03 20.14
N LYS A 148 9.20 0.95 19.45
CA LYS A 148 9.47 2.39 19.56
C LYS A 148 8.92 3.01 20.84
N SER A 149 7.65 2.74 21.18
CA SER A 149 6.99 3.38 22.32
C SER A 149 7.23 2.67 23.64
N GLY A 150 7.06 1.34 23.66
CA GLY A 150 7.21 0.51 24.86
C GLY A 150 8.68 0.27 25.21
N LEU A 151 9.45 -0.26 24.25
CA LEU A 151 10.84 -0.63 24.46
C LEU A 151 11.83 0.52 24.22
N ARG A 152 11.32 1.69 23.81
CA ARG A 152 12.11 2.92 23.62
C ARG A 152 13.35 2.71 22.73
N SER A 153 13.20 1.95 21.64
CA SER A 153 14.24 1.90 20.61
C SER A 153 14.54 3.30 20.03
N ARG A 154 13.56 4.21 20.15
CA ARG A 154 13.73 5.66 19.96
C ARG A 154 13.02 6.40 21.11
N PRO A 155 13.67 7.34 21.82
CA PRO A 155 15.00 7.92 21.58
C PRO A 155 16.17 7.01 22.02
N CYS A 156 17.29 7.07 21.29
CA CYS A 156 18.52 6.32 21.56
C CYS A 156 19.57 7.27 22.16
N PHE A 157 20.00 7.03 23.40
CA PHE A 157 20.92 7.91 24.15
C PHE A 157 22.38 7.42 24.15
N VAL A 158 22.73 6.55 23.21
CA VAL A 158 24.07 6.01 23.03
C VAL A 158 24.68 6.49 21.71
N TRP A 159 26.01 6.61 21.67
CA TRP A 159 26.71 7.37 20.63
C TRP A 159 27.68 6.51 19.80
N THR A 160 28.25 5.44 20.38
CA THR A 160 29.16 4.56 19.62
C THR A 160 28.37 3.53 18.82
N PRO A 161 28.86 3.10 17.65
CA PRO A 161 28.19 2.10 16.81
C PRO A 161 27.89 0.79 17.54
N GLU A 162 28.79 0.34 18.42
CA GLU A 162 28.61 -0.89 19.19
C GLU A 162 27.44 -0.77 20.18
N HIS A 163 27.38 0.32 20.94
CA HIS A 163 26.29 0.55 21.90
C HIS A 163 24.94 0.75 21.20
N ILE A 164 24.93 1.43 20.04
CA ILE A 164 23.72 1.57 19.23
C ILE A 164 23.20 0.18 18.82
N LYS A 165 24.08 -0.69 18.28
CA LYS A 165 23.71 -2.07 17.93
C LYS A 165 23.19 -2.83 19.16
N GLY A 166 23.89 -2.74 20.29
CA GLY A 166 23.50 -3.38 21.55
C GLY A 166 22.10 -2.98 22.03
N HIS A 167 21.80 -1.67 22.02
CA HIS A 167 20.48 -1.14 22.38
C HIS A 167 19.36 -1.74 21.50
N PHE A 168 19.56 -1.76 20.19
CA PHE A 168 18.58 -2.34 19.25
C PHE A 168 18.43 -3.85 19.43
N VAL A 169 19.52 -4.58 19.69
CA VAL A 169 19.47 -6.03 19.96
C VAL A 169 18.66 -6.32 21.23
N ILE A 170 18.89 -5.58 22.32
CA ILE A 170 18.14 -5.74 23.56
C ILE A 170 16.66 -5.42 23.34
N CYS A 171 16.34 -4.32 22.64
CA CYS A 171 14.96 -3.99 22.28
C CYS A 171 14.30 -5.07 21.42
N TYR A 172 15.04 -5.68 20.49
CA TYR A 172 14.53 -6.76 19.66
C TYR A 172 14.29 -8.04 20.47
N LEU A 173 15.24 -8.44 21.32
CA LEU A 173 15.09 -9.62 22.17
C LEU A 173 13.90 -9.47 23.13
N ALA A 174 13.74 -8.29 23.75
CA ALA A 174 12.59 -8.00 24.61
C ALA A 174 11.26 -8.09 23.85
N LEU A 175 11.22 -7.62 22.59
CA LEU A 175 10.03 -7.74 21.75
C LEU A 175 9.71 -9.20 21.41
N VAL A 176 10.72 -10.03 21.14
CA VAL A 176 10.54 -11.45 20.85
C VAL A 176 10.04 -12.20 22.09
N LEU A 177 10.54 -11.87 23.29
CA LEU A 177 10.10 -12.49 24.55
C LEU A 177 8.69 -12.06 24.99
N GLN A 178 8.25 -10.87 24.58
CA GLN A 178 6.90 -10.38 24.87
C GLN A 178 5.82 -11.11 24.05
N ARG A 179 6.20 -11.70 22.92
CA ARG A 179 5.30 -12.42 22.02
C ARG A 179 5.23 -13.90 22.36
#